data_AF-A0A4V0WZK1-F1
#
_entry.id   AF-A0A4V0WZK1-F1
#
_cell.length_a   1.000
_cell.length_b   1.000
_cell.length_c   1.000
_cell.angle_alpha   90.00
_cell.angle_beta   90.00
_cell.angle_gamma   90.00
#
_symmetry.space_group_name_H-M   'P 1'
#
loop_
_entity.id
_entity.type
_entity.pdbx_description
1 polymer ?
#
loop_
_entity_poly.entity_id
_entity_poly.type
_entity_poly.pdbx_seq_one_letter_code
_entity_poly.pdbx_strand_id
1 'polypeptide(L)'
;MSVPVFVAQEIGHTFIDENVWMPTVTIDVSQSPEIADLARVHAVEGIGDVNTHAIRQDDAVVIGVRLTSPVEAMFAVAFSYSLHREFLHEVAEAGTLVFATTNTENAHEERPLWLSVFIDGTSLRQALTVDAD
;
A
#
# COMPACT_ATOMS: atom_id res chain seq x y z
N MET A 1 -12.54 3.20 17.42
CA MET A 1 -11.89 2.06 16.73
C MET A 1 -10.48 2.49 16.41
N SER A 2 -9.48 1.67 16.74
CA SER A 2 -8.09 1.91 16.35
C SER A 2 -7.91 1.57 14.87
N VAL A 3 -7.24 2.43 14.11
CA VAL A 3 -6.88 2.11 12.72
C VAL A 3 -5.70 1.14 12.75
N PRO A 4 -5.78 -0.04 12.10
CA PRO A 4 -4.65 -0.97 12.03
C PRO A 4 -3.49 -0.33 11.26
N VAL A 5 -2.29 -0.49 11.79
CA VAL A 5 -1.04 0.00 11.19
C VAL A 5 -0.16 -1.21 10.91
N PHE A 6 0.19 -1.40 9.64
CA PHE A 6 1.08 -2.47 9.19
C PHE A 6 2.47 -1.90 8.93
N VAL A 7 3.51 -2.66 9.25
CA VAL A 7 4.88 -2.31 8.88
C VAL A 7 5.18 -2.93 7.52
N ALA A 8 5.76 -2.16 6.61
CA ALA A 8 6.25 -2.67 5.33
C ALA A 8 7.30 -3.77 5.59
N GLN A 9 7.03 -4.99 5.13
CA GLN A 9 7.92 -6.14 5.33
C GLN A 9 8.90 -6.30 4.18
N GLU A 10 8.37 -6.29 2.95
CA GLU A 10 9.15 -6.39 1.72
C GLU A 10 8.63 -5.37 0.72
N ILE A 11 9.52 -4.86 -0.12
CA ILE A 11 9.19 -3.97 -1.24
C ILE A 11 9.71 -4.56 -2.54
N GLY A 12 9.03 -4.26 -3.64
CA GLY A 12 9.44 -4.72 -4.95
C GLY A 12 8.43 -4.30 -6.02
N HIS A 13 8.31 -5.11 -7.05
CA HIS A 13 7.46 -4.80 -8.20
C HIS A 13 6.60 -5.98 -8.61
N THR A 14 5.35 -5.69 -8.91
CA THR A 14 4.40 -6.65 -9.47
C THR A 14 4.19 -6.35 -10.94
N PHE A 15 4.31 -7.38 -11.78
CA PHE A 15 3.87 -7.31 -13.16
C PHE A 15 2.34 -7.38 -13.21
N ILE A 16 1.68 -6.31 -13.66
CA ILE A 16 0.21 -6.25 -13.71
C ILE A 16 -0.37 -6.44 -15.11
N ASP A 17 0.26 -5.90 -16.16
CA ASP A 17 -0.09 -6.13 -17.58
C ASP A 17 0.95 -5.48 -18.52
N GLU A 18 0.96 -5.78 -19.83
CA GLU A 18 1.56 -5.00 -20.94
C GLU A 18 2.90 -4.26 -20.66
N ASN A 19 3.86 -4.88 -19.96
CA ASN A 19 5.15 -4.28 -19.52
C ASN A 19 5.08 -3.25 -18.39
N VAL A 20 3.99 -3.23 -17.65
CA VAL A 20 3.75 -2.37 -16.50
C VAL A 20 4.11 -3.13 -15.22
N TRP A 21 5.18 -2.66 -14.59
CA TRP A 21 5.60 -3.07 -13.25
C TRP A 21 5.12 -2.01 -12.25
N MET A 22 4.37 -2.45 -11.25
CA MET A 22 3.83 -1.57 -10.22
C MET A 22 4.58 -1.76 -8.90
N PRO A 23 4.94 -0.67 -8.20
CA PRO A 23 5.58 -0.77 -6.90
C PRO A 23 4.63 -1.49 -5.94
N THR A 24 5.20 -2.43 -5.19
CA THR A 24 4.47 -3.39 -4.36
C THR A 24 5.08 -3.45 -2.98
N VAL A 25 4.23 -3.49 -1.95
CA VAL A 25 4.64 -3.71 -0.57
C VAL A 25 3.93 -4.92 0.01
N THR A 26 4.67 -5.76 0.73
CA THR A 26 4.12 -6.87 1.50
C THR A 26 3.81 -6.40 2.93
N ILE A 27 2.60 -6.72 3.40
CA ILE A 27 2.14 -6.44 4.77
C ILE A 27 1.60 -7.72 5.42
N ASP A 28 1.88 -7.91 6.70
CA ASP A 28 1.32 -9.01 7.48
C ASP A 28 -0.06 -8.64 8.03
N VAL A 29 -1.08 -9.24 7.43
CA VAL A 29 -2.50 -9.06 7.80
C VAL A 29 -3.05 -10.25 8.59
N SER A 30 -2.21 -11.13 9.13
CA SER A 30 -2.64 -12.32 9.88
C SER A 30 -3.56 -12.01 11.06
N GLN A 31 -3.43 -10.80 11.63
CA GLN A 31 -4.26 -10.30 12.73
C GLN A 31 -5.43 -9.40 12.27
N SER A 32 -5.62 -9.23 10.95
CA SER A 32 -6.65 -8.38 10.36
C SER A 32 -7.34 -9.07 9.16
N PRO A 33 -8.17 -10.10 9.41
CA PRO A 33 -8.86 -10.85 8.37
C PRO A 33 -9.70 -9.97 7.43
N GLU A 34 -10.26 -8.88 7.94
CA GLU A 34 -11.01 -7.89 7.17
C GLU A 34 -10.16 -7.20 6.10
N ILE A 35 -8.87 -6.97 6.38
CA ILE A 35 -7.93 -6.38 5.41
C ILE A 35 -7.45 -7.44 4.42
N ALA A 36 -7.22 -8.67 4.88
CA ALA A 36 -6.87 -9.80 4.02
C ALA A 36 -7.94 -10.06 2.95
N ASP A 37 -9.21 -9.88 3.29
CA ASP A 37 -10.35 -10.11 2.39
C ASP A 37 -10.56 -8.98 1.37
N LEU A 38 -9.95 -7.80 1.56
CA LEU A 38 -10.18 -6.63 0.69
C LEU A 38 -9.81 -6.93 -0.75
N ALA A 39 -8.70 -7.61 -1.01
CA ALA A 39 -8.29 -7.91 -2.38
C ALA A 39 -9.31 -8.80 -3.10
N ARG A 40 -9.94 -9.75 -2.38
CA ARG A 40 -11.01 -10.59 -2.92
C ARG A 40 -12.25 -9.77 -3.24
N VAL A 41 -12.66 -8.88 -2.34
CA VAL A 41 -13.80 -7.97 -2.57
C VAL A 41 -13.55 -7.09 -3.79
N HIS A 42 -12.37 -6.48 -3.89
CA HIS A 42 -12.02 -5.57 -4.98
C HIS A 42 -11.93 -6.28 -6.34
N ALA A 43 -11.44 -7.52 -6.38
CA ALA A 43 -11.38 -8.29 -7.61
C ALA A 43 -12.77 -8.64 -8.18
N VAL A 44 -13.81 -8.69 -7.33
CA VAL A 44 -15.19 -9.03 -7.73
C VAL A 44 -16.01 -7.80 -8.05
N GLU A 45 -15.92 -6.77 -7.21
CA GLU A 45 -16.80 -5.59 -7.24
C GLU A 45 -16.15 -4.36 -7.92
N GLY A 46 -14.84 -4.42 -8.19
CA GLY A 46 -14.05 -3.33 -8.78
C GLY A 46 -13.41 -2.40 -7.75
N ILE A 47 -12.59 -1.46 -8.23
CA ILE A 47 -11.95 -0.43 -7.43
C ILE A 47 -12.94 0.73 -7.29
N GLY A 48 -13.44 0.97 -6.08
CA GLY A 48 -14.27 2.14 -5.80
C GLY A 48 -13.43 3.34 -5.35
N ASP A 49 -13.97 4.11 -4.41
CA ASP A 49 -13.34 5.33 -3.93
C ASP A 49 -12.24 5.01 -2.92
N VAL A 50 -10.99 5.30 -3.31
CA VAL A 50 -9.82 5.17 -2.44
C VAL A 50 -9.21 6.54 -2.18
N ASN A 51 -9.13 6.90 -0.92
CA ASN A 51 -8.46 8.12 -0.47
C ASN A 51 -7.16 7.73 0.23
N THR A 52 -6.08 8.40 -0.15
CA THR A 52 -4.77 8.17 0.46
C THR A 52 -4.23 9.45 1.07
N HIS A 53 -3.53 9.29 2.17
CA HIS A 53 -2.87 10.38 2.86
C HIS A 53 -1.51 9.91 3.35
N ALA A 54 -0.49 10.73 3.16
CA ALA A 54 0.87 10.42 3.58
C ALA A 54 1.36 11.46 4.58
N ILE A 55 1.99 11.00 5.64
CA ILE A 55 2.72 11.83 6.59
C ILE A 55 4.12 11.26 6.78
N ARG A 56 5.09 12.15 7.04
CA ARG A 56 6.43 11.77 7.46
C ARG A 56 6.71 12.42 8.80
N GLN A 57 7.29 11.65 9.72
CA GLN A 57 7.84 12.11 10.98
C GLN A 57 9.19 11.42 11.18
N ASP A 58 10.27 12.19 11.19
CA ASP A 58 11.65 11.68 11.24
C ASP A 58 11.94 10.64 10.14
N ASP A 59 12.22 9.41 10.55
CA ASP A 59 12.44 8.25 9.69
C ASP A 59 11.16 7.46 9.39
N ALA A 60 10.02 7.79 9.99
CA ALA A 60 8.77 7.08 9.75
C ALA A 60 7.94 7.79 8.67
N VAL A 61 7.60 7.08 7.60
CA VAL A 61 6.59 7.51 6.61
C VAL A 61 5.37 6.62 6.77
N VAL A 62 4.20 7.23 6.97
CA VAL A 62 2.93 6.51 7.11
C VAL A 62 2.02 6.88 5.94
N ILE A 63 1.61 5.88 5.19
CA ILE A 63 0.59 6.00 4.14
C ILE A 63 -0.71 5.43 4.70
N GLY A 64 -1.66 6.30 4.99
CA GLY A 64 -3.03 5.94 5.33
C GLY A 64 -3.84 5.68 4.07
N VAL A 65 -4.61 4.59 4.08
CA VAL A 65 -5.52 4.16 3.02
C VAL A 65 -6.92 4.12 3.60
N ARG A 66 -7.86 4.80 2.93
CA ARG A 66 -9.30 4.72 3.23
C ARG A 66 -10.05 4.33 1.97
N LEU A 67 -10.73 3.20 2.05
CA LEU A 67 -11.63 2.65 1.04
C LEU A 67 -13.05 2.98 1.48
N THR A 68 -13.89 3.51 0.60
CA THR A 68 -15.31 3.80 0.91
C THR A 68 -16.31 3.08 0.02
N SER A 69 -15.86 2.50 -1.08
CA SER A 69 -16.66 1.67 -1.97
C SER A 69 -15.73 0.62 -2.60
N PRO A 70 -16.17 -0.63 -2.77
CA PRO A 70 -17.47 -1.21 -2.38
C PRO A 70 -17.59 -1.49 -0.87
N VAL A 71 -16.47 -1.47 -0.12
CA VAL A 71 -16.41 -1.72 1.32
C VAL A 71 -15.74 -0.54 2.03
N GLU A 72 -16.28 -0.15 3.19
CA GLU A 72 -15.64 0.83 4.06
C GLU A 72 -14.53 0.14 4.89
N ALA A 73 -13.28 0.50 4.61
CA ALA A 73 -12.12 0.01 5.34
C ALA A 73 -11.07 1.12 5.47
N MET A 74 -10.31 1.08 6.57
CA MET A 74 -9.24 2.03 6.81
C MET A 74 -8.07 1.30 7.47
N PHE A 75 -6.88 1.49 6.92
CA PHE A 75 -5.62 0.99 7.47
C PHE A 75 -4.48 1.95 7.11
N ALA A 76 -3.33 1.76 7.71
CA ALA A 76 -2.12 2.49 7.35
C ALA A 76 -0.94 1.55 7.19
N VAL A 77 0.02 1.93 6.35
CA VAL A 77 1.30 1.23 6.19
C VAL A 77 2.44 2.17 6.53
N ALA A 78 3.29 1.71 7.44
CA ALA A 78 4.47 2.41 7.91
C ALA A 78 5.72 1.91 7.20
N PHE A 79 6.51 2.84 6.69
CA PHE A 79 7.78 2.63 6.01
C PHE A 79 8.89 3.36 6.77
N SER A 80 10.08 2.76 6.84
CA SER A 80 11.30 3.52 7.16
C SER A 80 11.71 4.37 5.95
N TYR A 81 11.87 5.67 6.13
CA TYR A 81 12.28 6.60 5.08
C TYR A 81 13.70 6.30 4.62
N SER A 82 14.65 6.14 5.56
CA SER A 82 16.05 5.86 5.25
C SER A 82 16.23 4.55 4.46
N LEU A 83 15.39 3.55 4.71
CA LEU A 83 15.42 2.27 4.00
C LEU A 83 14.63 2.28 2.69
N HIS A 84 13.51 2.99 2.62
CA HIS A 84 12.56 2.89 1.50
C HIS A 84 12.42 4.17 0.67
N ARG A 85 13.31 5.16 0.84
CA ARG A 85 13.22 6.46 0.16
C ARG A 85 13.01 6.36 -1.34
N GLU A 86 13.86 5.59 -2.04
CA GLU A 86 13.79 5.45 -3.49
C GLU A 86 12.46 4.83 -3.93
N PHE A 87 12.05 3.77 -3.24
CA PHE A 87 10.76 3.12 -3.45
C PHE A 87 9.57 4.06 -3.21
N LEU A 88 9.60 4.87 -2.15
CA LEU A 88 8.53 5.84 -1.86
C LEU A 88 8.43 6.95 -2.92
N HIS A 89 9.56 7.36 -3.50
CA HIS A 89 9.57 8.27 -4.65
C HIS A 89 8.97 7.59 -5.89
N GLU A 90 9.32 6.33 -6.14
CA GLU A 90 8.74 5.56 -7.23
C GLU A 90 7.23 5.38 -7.09
N VAL A 91 6.73 5.05 -5.88
CA VAL A 91 5.30 4.99 -5.57
C VAL A 91 4.60 6.31 -5.91
N ALA A 92 5.25 7.43 -5.58
CA ALA A 92 4.71 8.74 -5.88
C ALA A 92 4.70 9.07 -7.38
N GLU A 93 5.65 8.53 -8.15
CA GLU A 93 5.71 8.68 -9.61
C GLU A 93 4.69 7.78 -10.32
N ALA A 94 4.57 6.52 -9.87
CA ALA A 94 3.59 5.57 -10.40
C ALA A 94 2.14 5.99 -10.09
N GLY A 95 1.93 6.72 -8.99
CA GLY A 95 0.60 7.13 -8.55
C GLY A 95 -0.29 5.95 -8.12
N THR A 96 0.32 4.80 -7.86
CA THR A 96 -0.35 3.55 -7.48
C THR A 96 0.61 2.73 -6.62
N LEU A 97 0.07 2.02 -5.62
CA LEU A 97 0.80 1.07 -4.79
C LEU A 97 0.00 -0.23 -4.70
N VAL A 98 0.66 -1.35 -4.91
CA VAL A 98 0.07 -2.69 -4.74
C VAL A 98 0.39 -3.20 -3.34
N PHE A 99 -0.63 -3.64 -2.61
CA PHE A 99 -0.49 -4.28 -1.31
C PHE A 99 -0.61 -5.80 -1.48
N ALA A 100 0.49 -6.50 -1.21
CA ALA A 100 0.54 -7.94 -1.10
C ALA A 100 0.27 -8.35 0.35
N THR A 101 -0.79 -9.14 0.56
CA THR A 101 -1.21 -9.64 1.88
C THR A 101 -0.76 -11.08 2.15
N THR A 102 -0.11 -11.70 1.16
CA THR A 102 0.50 -13.03 1.25
C THR A 102 2.01 -12.86 1.08
N ASN A 103 2.80 -13.57 1.87
CA ASN A 103 4.26 -13.60 1.74
C ASN A 103 4.67 -14.09 0.33
N THR A 104 5.74 -13.50 -0.22
CA THR A 104 6.35 -13.86 -1.51
C THR A 104 6.68 -15.35 -1.62
N GLU A 105 7.09 -16.00 -0.52
CA GLU A 105 7.35 -17.45 -0.47
C GLU A 105 6.12 -18.29 -0.87
N ASN A 106 4.93 -17.87 -0.46
CA ASN A 106 3.67 -18.58 -0.73
C ASN A 106 2.94 -18.05 -1.97
N ALA A 107 3.29 -16.85 -2.44
CA ALA A 107 2.59 -16.17 -3.52
C ALA A 107 2.57 -16.97 -4.84
N HIS A 108 3.62 -17.74 -5.14
CA HIS A 108 3.70 -18.56 -6.35
C HIS A 108 2.68 -19.73 -6.34
N GLU A 109 2.41 -20.28 -5.16
CA GLU A 109 1.51 -21.42 -4.99
C GLU A 109 0.06 -20.97 -4.84
N GLU A 110 -0.18 -19.93 -4.05
CA GLU A 110 -1.53 -19.47 -3.69
C GLU A 110 -2.16 -18.56 -4.76
N ARG A 111 -1.35 -17.96 -5.65
CA ARG A 111 -1.78 -16.95 -6.64
C ARG A 111 -2.75 -15.93 -6.02
N PRO A 112 -2.34 -15.25 -4.92
CA PRO A 112 -3.22 -14.39 -4.16
C PRO A 112 -3.68 -13.19 -5.00
N LEU A 113 -4.87 -12.71 -4.69
CA LEU A 113 -5.32 -11.41 -5.19
C LEU A 113 -4.60 -10.32 -4.40
N TRP A 114 -4.01 -9.35 -5.09
CA TRP A 114 -3.38 -8.18 -4.48
C TRP A 114 -4.25 -6.95 -4.63
N LEU A 115 -4.15 -6.05 -3.66
CA LEU A 115 -4.94 -4.83 -3.64
C LEU A 115 -4.14 -3.70 -4.28
N SER A 116 -4.55 -3.26 -5.47
CA SER A 116 -4.00 -2.06 -6.10
C SER A 116 -4.74 -0.82 -5.62
N VAL A 117 -4.00 0.18 -5.14
CA VAL A 117 -4.55 1.42 -4.58
C VAL A 117 -3.93 2.62 -5.26
N PHE A 118 -4.78 3.55 -5.70
CA PHE A 118 -4.34 4.84 -6.20
C PHE A 118 -3.68 5.68 -5.09
N ILE A 119 -2.51 6.22 -5.40
CA ILE A 119 -1.76 7.10 -4.50
C ILE A 119 -1.77 8.52 -5.06
N ASP A 120 -2.12 9.50 -4.23
CA ASP A 120 -1.83 10.89 -4.56
C ASP A 120 -0.32 11.15 -4.48
N GLY A 121 0.35 10.97 -5.62
CA GLY A 121 1.78 11.16 -5.75
C GLY A 121 2.26 12.59 -5.50
N THR A 122 1.40 13.61 -5.60
CA THR A 122 1.77 14.99 -5.26
C THR A 122 1.82 15.15 -3.75
N SER A 123 0.77 14.72 -3.05
CA SER A 123 0.71 14.74 -1.59
C SER A 123 1.82 13.88 -0.97
N LEU A 124 2.09 12.69 -1.55
CA LEU A 124 3.19 11.84 -1.07
C LEU A 124 4.55 12.54 -1.24
N ARG A 125 4.87 13.10 -2.41
CA ARG A 125 6.14 13.83 -2.60
C ARG A 125 6.29 14.98 -1.61
N GLN A 126 5.23 15.74 -1.36
CA GLN A 126 5.24 16.81 -0.37
C GLN A 126 5.59 16.26 1.02
N ALA A 127 4.93 15.19 1.46
CA ALA A 127 5.22 14.56 2.74
C ALA A 127 6.67 14.07 2.85
N LEU A 128 7.26 13.56 1.77
CA LEU A 128 8.66 13.10 1.77
C LEU A 128 9.68 14.26 1.86
N THR A 129 9.31 15.47 1.46
CA THR A 129 10.19 16.66 1.47
C THR A 129 10.15 17.48 2.75
N VAL A 130 9.16 17.27 3.60
CA VAL A 130 9.10 17.96 4.90
C VAL A 130 10.22 17.37 5.76
N ASP A 131 11.30 18.15 5.92
CA ASP A 131 12.25 17.91 6.99
C ASP A 131 11.49 18.01 8.31
N ALA A 132 11.68 17.02 9.19
CA ALA A 132 11.15 17.09 10.54
C ALA A 132 11.81 18.28 11.24
N ASP A 133 11.05 19.36 11.44
CA ASP A 133 11.43 20.50 12.29
C ASP A 133 11.71 20.06 13.74
#